data_AF-A0A3S0JIT0-F1
#
_entry.id   AF-A0A3S0JIT0-F1
#
_cell.length_a   1.000
_cell.length_b   1.000
_cell.length_c   1.000
_cell.angle_alpha   90.00
_cell.angle_beta   90.00
_cell.angle_gamma   90.00
#
_symmetry.space_group_name_H-M   'P 1'
#
loop_
_entity.id
_entity.type
_entity.pdbx_description
1 polymer ?
#
loop_
_entity_poly.entity_id
_entity_poly.type
_entity_poly.pdbx_seq_one_letter_code
_entity_poly.pdbx_strand_id
1 'polypeptide(L)'
;MIVRNRHRDIPNTLRLTIGSPVENDLLLAALGALETINKPQRVATVIRNTNETKILVEVNLDKTAPINIHTGIGFFDHMLDQLAKHGGFSLNLQADGDIHIDYHHTVEDVAIALGQALRQALGDKRGINRYGFTVPMDETLASCALDLSGRGVLQFEADYPTTLIGDFPVEMVEHFFYSLSDSLQAAIHLSAHGDNAHHMVEGLFKACAKALNQAIKQTSDSLPSTKGML
;
A
#
# COMPACT_ATOMS: atom_id res chain seq x y z
N MET A 1 -15.58 -29.58 -5.94
CA MET A 1 -16.86 -29.48 -6.68
C MET A 1 -17.99 -29.26 -5.67
N ILE A 2 -18.52 -28.04 -5.61
CA ILE A 2 -19.30 -27.46 -4.48
C ILE A 2 -20.82 -27.73 -4.60
N VAL A 3 -21.27 -28.21 -5.76
CA VAL A 3 -22.68 -28.55 -6.05
C VAL A 3 -22.82 -30.05 -6.22
N ARG A 4 -23.81 -30.65 -5.55
CA ARG A 4 -24.17 -32.07 -5.74
C ARG A 4 -25.66 -32.19 -6.06
N ASN A 5 -25.97 -32.93 -7.12
CA ASN A 5 -27.33 -33.30 -7.45
C ASN A 5 -27.85 -34.31 -6.40
N ARG A 6 -28.92 -33.95 -5.68
CA ARG A 6 -29.57 -34.77 -4.65
C ARG A 6 -30.94 -35.28 -5.10
N HIS A 7 -31.24 -35.24 -6.40
CA HIS A 7 -32.51 -35.74 -6.95
C HIS A 7 -32.83 -37.18 -6.53
N ARG A 8 -31.82 -38.01 -6.24
CA ARG A 8 -32.02 -39.37 -5.73
C ARG A 8 -32.63 -39.42 -4.32
N ASP A 9 -32.43 -38.39 -3.50
CA ASP A 9 -32.86 -38.34 -2.11
C ASP A 9 -34.14 -37.50 -1.94
N ILE A 10 -34.24 -36.37 -2.65
CA ILE A 10 -35.40 -35.49 -2.63
C ILE A 10 -35.65 -34.99 -4.07
N PRO A 11 -36.85 -35.21 -4.66
CA PRO A 11 -37.16 -34.75 -6.01
C PRO A 11 -36.91 -33.25 -6.17
N ASN A 12 -36.40 -32.84 -7.33
CA ASN A 12 -36.15 -31.43 -7.68
C ASN A 12 -35.27 -30.64 -6.69
N THR A 13 -34.35 -31.30 -5.98
CA THR A 13 -33.53 -30.63 -4.96
C THR A 13 -32.03 -30.67 -5.30
N LEU A 14 -31.37 -29.53 -5.12
CA LEU A 14 -29.92 -29.36 -5.20
C LEU A 14 -29.35 -29.11 -3.80
N ARG A 15 -28.21 -29.72 -3.50
CA ARG A 15 -27.43 -29.36 -2.30
C ARG A 15 -26.27 -28.48 -2.73
N LEU A 16 -26.30 -27.24 -2.24
CA LEU A 16 -25.22 -26.27 -2.34
C LEU A 16 -24.44 -26.30 -1.02
N THR A 17 -23.12 -26.42 -1.09
CA THR A 17 -22.26 -26.27 0.09
C THR A 17 -21.79 -24.82 0.12
N ILE A 18 -21.99 -24.10 1.23
CA ILE A 18 -21.42 -22.77 1.41
C ILE A 18 -19.94 -22.98 1.75
N GLY A 19 -19.05 -22.60 0.81
CA GLY A 19 -17.61 -22.66 0.97
C GLY A 19 -17.04 -21.34 1.52
N SER A 20 -15.73 -21.16 1.41
CA SER A 20 -15.08 -19.87 1.63
C SER A 20 -15.66 -18.78 0.70
N PRO A 21 -15.47 -17.47 1.00
CA PRO A 21 -15.93 -16.39 0.13
C PRO A 21 -15.52 -16.58 -1.35
N VAL A 22 -14.25 -16.93 -1.58
CA VAL A 22 -13.70 -17.21 -2.92
C VAL A 22 -14.43 -18.36 -3.63
N GLU A 23 -14.71 -19.46 -2.91
CA GLU A 23 -15.43 -20.61 -3.45
C GLU A 23 -16.89 -20.31 -3.80
N ASN A 24 -17.53 -19.46 -2.99
CA ASN A 24 -18.91 -19.01 -3.24
C ASN A 24 -18.98 -18.06 -4.44
N ASP A 25 -18.02 -17.16 -4.59
CA ASP A 25 -17.95 -16.24 -5.73
C ASP A 25 -17.77 -17.01 -7.05
N LEU A 26 -16.91 -18.03 -7.07
CA LEU A 26 -16.73 -18.92 -8.23
C LEU A 26 -18.02 -19.67 -8.60
N LEU A 27 -18.76 -20.15 -7.59
CA LEU A 27 -20.03 -20.83 -7.80
C LEU A 27 -21.10 -19.88 -8.37
N LEU A 28 -21.22 -18.68 -7.81
CA LEU A 28 -22.18 -17.67 -8.26
C LEU A 28 -21.87 -17.20 -9.68
N ALA A 29 -20.59 -17.08 -10.03
CA ALA A 29 -20.15 -16.77 -11.39
C ALA A 29 -20.54 -17.89 -12.37
N ALA A 30 -20.32 -19.16 -12.01
CA ALA A 30 -20.71 -20.31 -12.82
C ALA A 30 -22.24 -20.42 -13.03
N LEU A 31 -23.04 -19.91 -12.08
CA LEU A 31 -24.50 -19.87 -12.16
C LEU A 31 -25.03 -18.65 -12.92
N GLY A 32 -24.16 -17.76 -13.42
CA GLY A 32 -24.56 -16.52 -14.10
C GLY A 32 -25.30 -15.54 -13.19
N ALA A 33 -25.18 -15.72 -11.86
CA ALA A 33 -25.86 -14.90 -10.87
C ALA A 33 -25.06 -13.63 -10.50
N LEU A 34 -23.85 -13.48 -11.04
CA LEU A 34 -23.00 -12.29 -10.89
C LEU A 34 -22.98 -11.52 -12.21
N GLU A 35 -23.95 -10.63 -12.44
CA GLU A 35 -23.84 -9.58 -13.47
C GLU A 35 -22.74 -8.56 -13.13
N THR A 36 -22.29 -8.54 -11.87
CA THR A 36 -21.08 -7.90 -11.43
C THR A 36 -20.17 -8.97 -10.84
N ILE A 37 -19.06 -9.28 -11.50
CA ILE A 37 -17.92 -9.86 -10.77
C ILE A 37 -17.64 -8.83 -9.67
N ASN A 38 -18.01 -9.13 -8.42
CA ASN A 38 -17.56 -8.34 -7.29
C ASN A 38 -16.05 -8.47 -7.33
N LYS A 39 -15.37 -7.46 -7.89
CA LYS A 39 -13.91 -7.43 -7.88
C LYS A 39 -13.50 -7.64 -6.43
N PRO A 40 -12.55 -8.56 -6.15
CA PRO A 40 -12.14 -8.83 -4.78
C PRO A 40 -11.77 -7.50 -4.13
N GLN A 41 -12.31 -7.25 -2.94
CA GLN A 41 -12.08 -5.99 -2.25
C GLN A 41 -10.58 -5.78 -2.05
N ARG A 42 -10.07 -4.62 -2.47
CA ARG A 42 -8.64 -4.28 -2.37
C ARG A 42 -8.35 -3.71 -0.99
N VAL A 43 -8.55 -4.56 0.01
CA VAL A 43 -8.42 -4.27 1.43
C VAL A 43 -7.42 -5.21 2.08
N ALA A 44 -6.70 -4.72 3.08
CA ALA A 44 -5.79 -5.55 3.87
C ALA A 44 -5.69 -5.04 5.30
N THR A 45 -5.50 -5.97 6.23
CA THR A 45 -5.16 -5.70 7.62
C THR A 45 -3.87 -6.45 7.94
N VAL A 46 -2.86 -5.72 8.41
CA VAL A 46 -1.58 -6.27 8.86
C VAL A 46 -1.39 -5.93 10.34
N ILE A 47 -1.07 -6.95 11.14
CA ILE A 47 -0.66 -6.80 12.52
C ILE A 47 0.78 -7.31 12.62
N ARG A 48 1.70 -6.46 13.07
CA ARG A 48 3.12 -6.78 13.23
C ARG A 48 3.54 -6.39 14.64
N ASN A 49 3.95 -7.39 15.43
CA ASN A 49 4.39 -7.19 16.81
C ASN A 49 5.79 -7.79 16.99
N THR A 50 6.71 -7.00 17.55
CA THR A 50 8.02 -7.43 18.04
C THR A 50 8.16 -7.06 19.51
N ASN A 51 9.36 -7.22 20.07
CA ASN A 51 9.66 -6.70 21.41
C ASN A 51 9.87 -5.17 21.41
N GLU A 52 10.10 -4.56 20.24
CA GLU A 52 10.37 -3.13 20.05
C GLU A 52 9.09 -2.37 19.68
N THR A 53 8.23 -2.96 18.84
CA THR A 53 7.05 -2.28 18.28
C THR A 53 5.79 -3.16 18.25
N LYS A 54 4.63 -2.52 18.26
CA LYS A 54 3.32 -3.13 17.99
C LYS A 54 2.59 -2.27 16.97
N ILE A 55 2.24 -2.87 15.83
CA ILE A 55 1.74 -2.12 14.69
C ILE A 55 0.49 -2.79 14.12
N LEU A 56 -0.53 -1.96 13.89
CA LEU A 56 -1.73 -2.27 13.13
C LEU A 56 -1.78 -1.36 11.90
N VAL A 57 -1.95 -1.95 10.72
CA VAL A 57 -2.24 -1.23 9.48
C VAL A 57 -3.48 -1.81 8.83
N GLU A 58 -4.44 -0.96 8.48
CA GLU A 58 -5.60 -1.32 7.67
C GLU A 58 -5.69 -0.39 6.47
N VAL A 59 -5.77 -0.96 5.27
CA VAL A 59 -5.79 -0.23 4.00
C VAL A 59 -7.02 -0.61 3.18
N ASN A 60 -7.58 0.37 2.48
CA ASN A 60 -8.54 0.16 1.39
C ASN A 60 -8.15 1.01 0.17
N LEU A 61 -7.76 0.37 -0.93
CA LEU A 61 -7.32 1.05 -2.15
C LEU A 61 -8.47 1.63 -3.00
N ASP A 62 -9.71 1.34 -2.62
CA ASP A 62 -10.94 1.77 -3.30
C ASP A 62 -11.73 2.85 -2.52
N LYS A 63 -11.26 3.25 -1.33
CA LYS A 63 -11.86 4.33 -0.53
C LYS A 63 -10.80 5.35 -0.20
N THR A 64 -11.12 6.63 -0.18
CA THR A 64 -10.17 7.72 0.16
C THR A 64 -10.19 8.12 1.64
N ALA A 65 -11.09 7.53 2.43
CA ALA A 65 -11.30 7.83 3.84
C ALA A 65 -11.89 6.61 4.57
N PRO A 66 -11.70 6.49 5.90
CA PRO A 66 -10.98 7.43 6.78
C PRO A 66 -9.44 7.36 6.65
N ILE A 67 -8.76 8.41 7.11
CA ILE A 67 -7.31 8.42 7.33
C ILE A 67 -7.10 8.71 8.81
N ASN A 68 -6.64 7.71 9.56
CA ASN A 68 -6.36 7.79 10.99
C ASN A 68 -4.95 7.25 11.22
N ILE A 69 -4.03 8.10 11.67
CA ILE A 69 -2.61 7.75 11.79
C ILE A 69 -2.13 8.17 13.17
N HIS A 70 -1.56 7.22 13.89
CA HIS A 70 -0.99 7.41 15.21
C HIS A 70 0.28 6.56 15.32
N THR A 71 1.44 7.15 15.02
CA THR A 71 2.75 6.50 15.21
C THR A 71 3.45 6.91 16.51
N GLY A 72 2.97 7.98 17.14
CA GLY A 72 3.68 8.64 18.24
C GLY A 72 4.74 9.65 17.78
N ILE A 73 4.96 9.79 16.46
CA ILE A 73 5.94 10.71 15.87
C ILE A 73 5.22 11.71 14.97
N GLY A 74 5.01 12.94 15.47
CA GLY A 74 4.12 13.92 14.82
C GLY A 74 4.49 14.29 13.38
N PHE A 75 5.78 14.44 13.06
CA PHE A 75 6.21 14.72 11.69
C PHE A 75 5.95 13.52 10.76
N PHE A 76 6.16 12.30 11.26
CA PHE A 76 5.93 11.08 10.48
C PHE A 76 4.44 10.82 10.25
N ASP A 77 3.59 11.10 11.26
CA ASP A 77 2.13 11.07 11.12
C ASP A 77 1.66 11.99 9.98
N HIS A 78 2.20 13.22 9.93
CA HIS A 78 1.92 14.17 8.84
C HIS A 78 2.36 13.62 7.47
N MET A 79 3.55 13.01 7.37
CA MET A 79 4.03 12.41 6.11
C MET A 79 3.17 11.24 5.62
N LEU A 80 2.74 10.37 6.53
CA LEU A 80 1.85 9.25 6.21
C LEU A 80 0.44 9.74 5.81
N ASP A 81 -0.04 10.85 6.38
CA ASP A 81 -1.28 11.50 5.94
C ASP A 81 -1.17 11.97 4.50
N GLN A 82 -0.06 12.63 4.13
CA GLN A 82 0.20 13.03 2.75
C GLN A 82 0.22 11.81 1.80
N LEU A 83 0.82 10.70 2.24
CA LEU A 83 0.88 9.46 1.47
C LEU A 83 -0.51 8.89 1.18
N ALA A 84 -1.35 8.74 2.20
CA ALA A 84 -2.70 8.20 2.05
C ALA A 84 -3.61 9.16 1.27
N LYS A 85 -3.56 10.46 1.62
CA LYS A 85 -4.40 11.50 1.02
C LYS A 85 -4.17 11.63 -0.46
N HIS A 86 -2.91 11.72 -0.89
CA HIS A 86 -2.55 11.87 -2.29
C HIS A 86 -2.45 10.52 -3.03
N GLY A 87 -2.29 9.42 -2.29
CA GLY A 87 -2.40 8.05 -2.78
C GLY A 87 -3.83 7.64 -3.10
N GLY A 88 -4.82 8.35 -2.56
CA GLY A 88 -6.23 8.10 -2.81
C GLY A 88 -6.74 6.81 -2.20
N PHE A 89 -6.20 6.42 -1.04
CA PHE A 89 -6.60 5.23 -0.29
C PHE A 89 -6.87 5.57 1.18
N SER A 90 -7.68 4.77 1.86
CA SER A 90 -7.99 4.92 3.28
C SER A 90 -6.93 4.19 4.07
N LEU A 91 -6.53 4.74 5.22
CA LEU A 91 -5.47 4.20 6.05
C LEU A 91 -5.84 4.35 7.52
N ASN A 92 -5.92 3.23 8.25
CA ASN A 92 -5.89 3.22 9.70
C ASN A 92 -4.54 2.65 10.13
N LEU A 93 -3.73 3.44 10.82
CA LEU A 93 -2.38 3.07 11.23
C LEU A 93 -2.18 3.42 12.69
N GLN A 94 -1.87 2.40 13.49
CA GLN A 94 -1.50 2.56 14.89
C GLN A 94 -0.16 1.89 15.14
N ALA A 95 0.77 2.62 15.73
CA ALA A 95 2.04 2.10 16.20
C ALA A 95 2.29 2.50 17.65
N ASP A 96 2.76 1.54 18.43
CA ASP A 96 3.31 1.70 19.78
C ASP A 96 4.72 1.14 19.75
N GLY A 97 5.71 2.02 19.87
CA GLY A 97 7.12 1.67 19.70
C GLY A 97 8.01 2.31 20.74
N ASP A 98 9.26 1.88 20.78
CA ASP A 98 10.30 2.30 21.71
C ASP A 98 10.91 3.69 21.38
N ILE A 99 10.06 4.67 21.07
CA ILE A 99 10.44 6.05 20.69
C ILE A 99 11.29 6.82 21.71
N HIS A 100 11.46 6.26 22.91
CA HIS A 100 12.34 6.79 23.97
C HIS A 100 13.81 6.38 23.77
N ILE A 101 14.09 5.39 22.93
CA ILE A 101 15.43 5.00 22.46
C ILE A 101 15.80 5.90 21.28
N ASP A 102 15.07 5.74 20.16
CA ASP A 102 15.09 6.60 18.98
C ASP A 102 13.85 6.31 18.11
N TYR A 103 13.78 6.89 16.90
CA TYR A 103 12.66 6.67 15.98
C TYR A 103 12.86 5.50 15.01
N HIS A 104 14.01 4.81 15.06
CA HIS A 104 14.44 3.87 14.03
C HIS A 104 13.46 2.71 13.88
N HIS A 105 13.28 1.93 14.95
CA HIS A 105 12.43 0.73 14.92
C HIS A 105 10.99 1.07 14.57
N THR A 106 10.46 2.17 15.11
CA THR A 106 9.08 2.60 14.83
C THR A 106 8.88 2.95 13.36
N VAL A 107 9.77 3.76 12.76
CA VAL A 107 9.65 4.14 11.35
C VAL A 107 9.84 2.95 10.41
N GLU A 108 10.85 2.12 10.68
CA GLU A 108 11.14 0.91 9.90
C GLU A 108 9.94 -0.05 9.91
N ASP A 109 9.46 -0.39 11.10
CA ASP A 109 8.42 -1.40 11.25
C ASP A 109 7.07 -0.91 10.73
N VAL A 110 6.80 0.39 10.82
CA VAL A 110 5.64 1.02 10.16
C VAL A 110 5.76 0.87 8.64
N ALA A 111 6.94 1.15 8.06
CA ALA A 111 7.15 1.00 6.62
C ALA A 111 6.93 -0.45 6.17
N ILE A 112 7.44 -1.43 6.92
CA ILE A 112 7.27 -2.86 6.64
C ILE A 112 5.79 -3.25 6.69
N ALA A 113 5.10 -2.89 7.76
CA ALA A 113 3.68 -3.23 7.93
C ALA A 113 2.81 -2.56 6.85
N LEU A 114 3.10 -1.31 6.52
CA LEU A 114 2.41 -0.57 5.47
C LEU A 114 2.63 -1.18 4.09
N GLY A 115 3.87 -1.49 3.72
CA GLY A 115 4.18 -2.11 2.43
C GLY A 115 3.59 -3.51 2.31
N GLN A 116 3.56 -4.29 3.39
CA GLN A 116 2.85 -5.56 3.45
C GLN A 116 1.33 -5.38 3.22
N ALA A 117 0.70 -4.40 3.89
CA ALA A 117 -0.73 -4.14 3.74
C ALA A 117 -1.07 -3.69 2.30
N LEU A 118 -0.27 -2.78 1.74
CA LEU A 118 -0.42 -2.33 0.35
C LEU A 118 -0.26 -3.50 -0.64
N ARG A 119 0.77 -4.34 -0.46
CA ARG A 119 1.01 -5.53 -1.30
C ARG A 119 -0.15 -6.52 -1.22
N GLN A 120 -0.66 -6.80 -0.02
CA GLN A 120 -1.81 -7.69 0.18
C GLN A 120 -3.06 -7.11 -0.49
N ALA A 121 -3.32 -5.81 -0.32
CA ALA A 121 -4.46 -5.13 -0.93
C ALA A 121 -4.39 -5.08 -2.46
N LEU A 122 -3.18 -5.07 -3.05
CA LEU A 122 -2.96 -5.12 -4.49
C LEU A 122 -3.27 -6.48 -5.14
N GLY A 123 -3.27 -7.57 -4.36
CA GLY A 123 -3.58 -8.91 -4.86
C GLY A 123 -2.70 -9.34 -6.03
N ASP A 124 -3.33 -9.79 -7.12
CA ASP A 124 -2.64 -10.27 -8.33
C ASP A 124 -2.23 -9.17 -9.32
N LYS A 125 -2.44 -7.90 -8.95
CA LYS A 125 -2.04 -6.71 -9.72
C LYS A 125 -2.64 -6.65 -11.14
N ARG A 126 -3.71 -7.40 -11.42
CA ARG A 126 -4.36 -7.35 -12.73
C ARG A 126 -5.10 -6.03 -12.91
N GLY A 127 -5.00 -5.49 -14.11
CA GLY A 127 -5.73 -4.30 -14.52
C GLY A 127 -5.13 -2.98 -14.13
N ILE A 128 -4.04 -2.95 -13.36
CA ILE A 128 -3.48 -1.69 -12.83
C ILE A 128 -2.60 -0.96 -13.87
N ASN A 129 -2.44 0.36 -13.73
CA ASN A 129 -1.57 1.14 -14.64
C ASN A 129 -0.06 0.90 -14.44
N ARG A 130 0.33 0.34 -13.28
CA ARG A 130 1.69 -0.09 -12.92
C ARG A 130 2.74 1.02 -12.73
N TYR A 131 2.65 2.16 -13.42
CA TYR A 131 3.63 3.26 -13.38
C TYR A 131 3.04 4.60 -12.92
N GLY A 132 3.89 5.53 -12.44
CA GLY A 132 3.51 6.92 -12.08
C GLY A 132 4.70 7.90 -12.00
N PHE A 133 4.45 9.22 -11.91
CA PHE A 133 5.48 10.28 -11.98
C PHE A 133 5.21 11.62 -11.23
N THR A 134 6.32 12.25 -10.79
CA THR A 134 6.70 13.61 -10.32
C THR A 134 5.68 14.64 -9.78
N VAL A 135 6.10 15.43 -8.77
CA VAL A 135 5.35 16.54 -8.12
C VAL A 135 6.26 17.73 -7.75
N PRO A 136 5.91 18.99 -8.09
CA PRO A 136 6.54 20.18 -7.50
C PRO A 136 5.88 20.58 -6.16
N MET A 137 6.67 21.15 -5.24
CA MET A 137 6.21 21.76 -3.99
C MET A 137 7.10 22.96 -3.63
N ASP A 138 6.57 24.18 -3.72
CA ASP A 138 7.32 25.43 -3.52
C ASP A 138 8.64 25.46 -4.33
N GLU A 139 9.78 25.70 -3.67
CA GLU A 139 11.11 25.66 -4.30
C GLU A 139 11.63 24.23 -4.54
N THR A 140 10.94 23.23 -4.01
CA THR A 140 11.31 21.83 -4.12
C THR A 140 10.71 21.19 -5.38
N LEU A 141 11.54 20.45 -6.11
CA LEU A 141 11.11 19.48 -7.10
C LEU A 141 11.35 18.06 -6.58
N ALA A 142 10.29 17.28 -6.42
CA ALA A 142 10.37 15.88 -6.01
C ALA A 142 9.83 14.95 -7.10
N SER A 143 10.59 13.92 -7.43
CA SER A 143 10.20 12.92 -8.42
C SER A 143 10.10 11.55 -7.79
N CYS A 144 9.08 10.79 -8.22
CA CYS A 144 8.96 9.37 -7.93
C CYS A 144 8.68 8.63 -9.23
N ALA A 145 9.54 7.67 -9.60
CA ALA A 145 9.25 6.66 -10.60
C ALA A 145 9.03 5.32 -9.89
N LEU A 146 7.87 4.72 -10.11
CA LEU A 146 7.41 3.54 -9.38
C LEU A 146 7.02 2.43 -10.35
N ASP A 147 7.47 1.19 -10.07
CA ASP A 147 7.05 -0.03 -10.76
C ASP A 147 6.61 -1.07 -9.71
N LEU A 148 5.32 -1.44 -9.72
CA LEU A 148 4.72 -2.50 -8.89
C LEU A 148 5.12 -3.91 -9.38
N SER A 149 6.42 -4.11 -9.46
CA SER A 149 7.05 -5.11 -10.30
C SER A 149 7.15 -6.50 -9.66
N GLY A 150 6.92 -6.60 -8.35
CA GLY A 150 7.16 -7.80 -7.56
C GLY A 150 8.62 -7.95 -7.10
N ARG A 151 9.41 -6.88 -7.13
CA ARG A 151 10.82 -6.85 -6.71
C ARG A 151 11.09 -5.57 -5.92
N GLY A 152 11.64 -5.71 -4.71
CA GLY A 152 12.06 -4.58 -3.87
C GLY A 152 13.36 -3.95 -4.36
N VAL A 153 13.30 -2.68 -4.75
CA VAL A 153 14.47 -1.87 -5.13
C VAL A 153 14.20 -0.42 -4.73
N LEU A 154 15.16 0.21 -4.06
CA LEU A 154 15.17 1.66 -3.84
C LEU A 154 16.36 2.29 -4.57
N GLN A 155 16.11 3.37 -5.32
CA GLN A 155 17.11 4.36 -5.67
C GLN A 155 16.68 5.69 -5.03
N PHE A 156 17.57 6.32 -4.26
CA PHE A 156 17.24 7.52 -3.50
C PHE A 156 18.28 8.61 -3.70
N GLU A 157 17.85 9.80 -4.10
CA GLU A 157 18.70 10.95 -4.37
C GLU A 157 18.10 12.21 -3.76
N ALA A 158 18.45 12.51 -2.50
CA ALA A 158 18.11 13.78 -1.86
C ALA A 158 19.25 14.20 -0.93
N ASP A 159 19.79 15.40 -1.17
CA ASP A 159 20.79 16.02 -0.30
C ASP A 159 20.11 17.10 0.53
N TYR A 160 19.92 16.83 1.83
CA TYR A 160 19.14 17.70 2.70
C TYR A 160 20.01 18.82 3.30
N PRO A 161 19.50 20.06 3.40
CA PRO A 161 20.23 21.18 4.01
C PRO A 161 20.39 21.07 5.54
N THR A 162 19.77 20.08 6.18
CA THR A 162 19.81 19.83 7.63
C THR A 162 19.69 18.34 7.89
N THR A 163 20.20 17.88 9.04
CA THR A 163 20.07 16.50 9.50
C THR A 163 18.77 16.23 10.26
N LEU A 164 18.03 17.28 10.65
CA LEU A 164 16.81 17.21 11.45
C LEU A 164 15.69 18.11 10.89
N ILE A 165 14.45 17.63 10.96
CA ILE A 165 13.22 18.43 10.79
C ILE A 165 12.44 18.39 12.10
N GLY A 166 12.50 19.47 12.87
CA GLY A 166 12.13 19.42 14.28
C GLY A 166 13.03 18.42 15.00
N ASP A 167 12.45 17.37 15.56
CA ASP A 167 13.19 16.27 16.22
C ASP A 167 13.39 15.05 15.30
N PHE A 168 12.86 15.07 14.07
CA PHE A 168 12.89 13.91 13.17
C PHE A 168 14.21 13.84 12.37
N PRO A 169 14.99 12.74 12.47
CA PRO A 169 16.19 12.55 11.66
C PRO A 169 15.85 12.32 10.19
N VAL A 170 16.40 13.16 9.30
CA VAL A 170 16.08 13.08 7.85
C VAL A 170 16.58 11.78 7.20
N GLU A 171 17.58 11.12 7.79
CA GLU A 171 18.05 9.80 7.35
C GLU A 171 16.94 8.73 7.43
N MET A 172 15.98 8.90 8.34
CA MET A 172 14.86 7.97 8.47
C MET A 172 13.91 8.01 7.27
N VAL A 173 13.97 9.05 6.43
CA VAL A 173 13.18 9.13 5.21
C VAL A 173 13.66 8.10 4.19
N GLU A 174 14.96 7.99 3.96
CA GLU A 174 15.53 6.99 3.07
C GLU A 174 15.25 5.57 3.59
N HIS A 175 15.48 5.34 4.89
CA HIS A 175 15.17 4.07 5.55
C HIS A 175 13.69 3.69 5.42
N PHE A 176 12.76 4.63 5.60
CA PHE A 176 11.33 4.40 5.38
C PHE A 176 11.05 3.91 3.96
N PHE A 177 11.56 4.61 2.94
CA PHE A 177 11.30 4.22 1.56
C PHE A 177 12.00 2.93 1.15
N TYR A 178 13.15 2.63 1.76
CA TYR A 178 13.86 1.36 1.57
C TYR A 178 12.99 0.21 2.05
N SER A 179 12.58 0.26 3.32
CA SER A 179 11.73 -0.75 3.95
C SER A 179 10.36 -0.87 3.29
N LEU A 180 9.78 0.24 2.81
CA LEU A 180 8.56 0.25 2.02
C LEU A 180 8.76 -0.47 0.68
N SER A 181 9.83 -0.15 -0.06
CA SER A 181 10.10 -0.76 -1.38
C SER A 181 10.28 -2.28 -1.27
N ASP A 182 11.00 -2.73 -0.25
CA ASP A 182 11.24 -4.15 0.00
C ASP A 182 9.96 -4.88 0.39
N SER A 183 9.23 -4.39 1.38
CA SER A 183 8.00 -5.03 1.84
C SER A 183 6.87 -5.01 0.79
N LEU A 184 6.72 -3.91 0.06
CA LEU A 184 5.78 -3.78 -1.06
C LEU A 184 6.20 -4.60 -2.29
N GLN A 185 7.47 -4.98 -2.38
CA GLN A 185 8.09 -5.60 -3.55
C GLN A 185 7.89 -4.74 -4.80
N ALA A 186 8.29 -3.47 -4.69
CA ALA A 186 8.24 -2.48 -5.76
C ALA A 186 9.61 -1.86 -5.99
N ALA A 187 9.86 -1.49 -7.25
CA ALA A 187 10.98 -0.63 -7.57
C ALA A 187 10.53 0.82 -7.40
N ILE A 188 11.20 1.56 -6.52
CA ILE A 188 10.90 2.94 -6.18
C ILE A 188 12.17 3.75 -6.42
N HIS A 189 12.10 4.72 -7.32
CA HIS A 189 13.17 5.67 -7.59
C HIS A 189 12.69 7.05 -7.17
N LEU A 190 13.38 7.65 -6.21
CA LEU A 190 13.02 8.93 -5.61
C LEU A 190 14.16 9.92 -5.77
N SER A 191 13.82 11.15 -6.13
CA SER A 191 14.76 12.27 -6.07
C SER A 191 14.08 13.53 -5.56
N ALA A 192 14.82 14.35 -4.81
CA ALA A 192 14.37 15.67 -4.37
C ALA A 192 15.50 16.70 -4.49
N HIS A 193 15.16 17.88 -4.98
CA HIS A 193 16.04 19.03 -4.98
C HIS A 193 15.27 20.25 -4.47
N GLY A 194 15.83 20.97 -3.51
CA GLY A 194 15.22 22.15 -2.89
C GLY A 194 16.09 22.71 -1.77
N ASP A 195 15.64 23.83 -1.19
CA ASP A 195 16.40 24.55 -0.15
C ASP A 195 15.85 24.32 1.26
N ASN A 196 14.70 23.64 1.39
CA ASN A 196 14.06 23.35 2.67
C ASN A 196 13.82 21.85 2.84
N ALA A 197 14.43 21.24 3.86
CA ALA A 197 14.30 19.80 4.11
C ALA A 197 12.84 19.35 4.34
N HIS A 198 12.00 20.16 5.00
CA HIS A 198 10.58 19.86 5.16
C HIS A 198 9.91 19.76 3.79
N HIS A 199 10.10 20.76 2.92
CA HIS A 199 9.48 20.78 1.59
C HIS A 199 9.99 19.62 0.73
N MET A 200 11.28 19.30 0.82
CA MET A 200 11.89 18.14 0.16
C MET A 200 11.24 16.83 0.58
N VAL A 201 11.14 16.57 1.89
CA VAL A 201 10.54 15.33 2.41
C VAL A 201 9.05 15.26 2.09
N GLU A 202 8.30 16.32 2.32
CA GLU A 202 6.87 16.35 1.99
C GLU A 202 6.63 16.18 0.48
N GLY A 203 7.49 16.76 -0.35
CA GLY A 203 7.53 16.56 -1.80
C GLY A 203 7.75 15.10 -2.18
N LEU A 204 8.69 14.40 -1.55
CA LEU A 204 8.96 12.97 -1.79
C LEU A 204 7.74 12.11 -1.45
N PHE A 205 7.12 12.32 -0.29
CA PHE A 205 5.92 11.59 0.11
C PHE A 205 4.77 11.86 -0.86
N LYS A 206 4.53 13.11 -1.25
CA LYS A 206 3.51 13.48 -2.25
C LYS A 206 3.79 12.89 -3.63
N ALA A 207 5.03 12.90 -4.08
CA ALA A 207 5.43 12.31 -5.35
C ALA A 207 5.19 10.79 -5.36
N CYS A 208 5.64 10.10 -4.31
CA CYS A 208 5.37 8.66 -4.13
C CYS A 208 3.87 8.37 -4.06
N ALA A 209 3.10 9.18 -3.33
CA ALA A 209 1.66 9.05 -3.19
C ALA A 209 0.95 9.15 -4.56
N LYS A 210 1.24 10.19 -5.34
CA LYS A 210 0.64 10.34 -6.67
C LYS A 210 1.09 9.25 -7.64
N ALA A 211 2.36 8.85 -7.59
CA ALA A 211 2.87 7.76 -8.42
C ALA A 211 2.15 6.45 -8.08
N LEU A 212 1.96 6.17 -6.78
CA LEU A 212 1.21 5.02 -6.31
C LEU A 212 -0.26 5.11 -6.74
N ASN A 213 -0.95 6.23 -6.54
CA ASN A 213 -2.35 6.42 -6.96
C ASN A 213 -2.55 6.09 -8.46
N GLN A 214 -1.65 6.60 -9.30
CA GLN A 214 -1.66 6.30 -10.73
C GLN A 214 -1.47 4.81 -10.96
N ALA A 215 -0.42 4.24 -10.37
CA ALA A 215 -0.02 2.85 -10.57
C ALA A 215 -1.07 1.84 -10.10
N ILE A 216 -1.78 2.08 -8.99
CA ILE A 216 -2.77 1.16 -8.41
C ILE A 216 -4.13 1.21 -9.10
N LYS A 217 -4.39 2.20 -9.95
CA LYS A 217 -5.71 2.39 -10.56
C LYS A 217 -5.99 1.26 -11.55
N GLN A 218 -7.08 0.52 -11.34
CA GLN A 218 -7.52 -0.51 -12.26
C GLN A 218 -8.24 0.09 -13.47
N THR A 219 -7.70 -0.14 -14.67
CA THR A 219 -8.21 0.34 -15.95
C THR A 219 -8.61 -0.80 -16.91
N SER A 220 -8.25 -2.05 -16.60
CA SER A 220 -8.65 -3.25 -17.36
C SER A 220 -8.72 -4.49 -16.44
N ASP A 221 -8.89 -5.69 -17.02
CA ASP A 221 -8.76 -6.97 -16.30
C ASP A 221 -7.50 -7.77 -16.75
N SER A 222 -6.66 -7.18 -17.60
CA SER A 222 -5.45 -7.81 -18.13
C SER A 222 -4.26 -7.66 -17.18
N LEU A 223 -3.38 -8.66 -17.14
CA LEU A 223 -2.12 -8.54 -16.37
C LEU A 223 -1.15 -7.63 -17.14
N PRO A 224 -0.62 -6.55 -16.54
CA PRO A 224 0.32 -5.64 -17.22
C PRO A 224 1.77 -6.20 -17.22
N SER A 225 1.94 -7.44 -17.70
CA SER A 225 3.22 -8.15 -17.77
C SER A 225 3.32 -9.05 -19.00
N THR A 226 4.41 -8.92 -19.74
CA THR A 226 4.74 -9.80 -20.87
C THR A 226 5.20 -11.19 -20.41
N LYS A 227 5.68 -11.32 -19.16
CA LYS A 227 6.11 -12.61 -18.58
C LYS A 227 4.95 -13.48 -18.11
N GLY A 228 3.73 -12.95 -18.10
CA GLY A 228 2.55 -13.66 -17.59
C GLY A 228 2.47 -13.77 -16.07
N MET A 229 3.39 -13.14 -15.33
CA MET A 229 3.40 -13.08 -13.85
C MET A 229 4.06 -11.78 -13.32
N LEU A 230 3.73 -11.40 -12.09
CA LEU A 230 4.19 -10.22 -11.31
C LEU A 230 4.20 -10.50 -9.80
#